data_AF-A0A915MNE6-F1
#
_entry.id   AF-A0A915MNE6-F1
#
_cell.length_a   1.000
_cell.length_b   1.000
_cell.length_c   1.000
_cell.angle_alpha   90.00
_cell.angle_beta   90.00
_cell.angle_gamma   90.00
#
_symmetry.space_group_name_H-M   'P 1'
#
loop_
_entity.id
_entity.type
_entity.pdbx_description
1 polymer ?
#
loop_
_entity_poly.entity_id
_entity_poly.type
_entity_poly.pdbx_seq_one_letter_code
_entity_poly.pdbx_strand_id
1 'polypeptide(L)'
;MFENPLVRDHQRKRDEVPKDFHKQGTGLCGLYVNTHPHKDLSEIYVRILRVLELMPKDYPYRQTTEQIVKERFGHVNSTDDIQILEEKIGMGQIEEVIEQALNELEAARTLVHYKAWEPLVEAPDEYQWRWPIAPGP
;
A
#
# COMPACT_ATOMS: atom_id res chain seq x y z
N MET A 1 9.61 27.99 9.94
CA MET A 1 8.65 26.89 9.73
C MET A 1 9.05 25.77 10.67
N PHE A 2 8.13 25.19 11.43
CA PHE A 2 8.46 24.11 12.37
C PHE A 2 8.73 22.83 11.57
N GLU A 3 9.91 22.26 11.73
CA GLU A 3 10.25 20.94 11.19
C GLU A 3 9.49 19.89 12.00
N ASN A 4 8.39 19.38 11.45
CA ASN A 4 7.67 18.25 12.04
C ASN A 4 8.31 16.94 11.55
N PRO A 5 8.92 16.13 12.44
CA PRO A 5 9.59 14.89 12.07
C PRO A 5 8.65 13.82 11.48
N LEU A 6 7.34 13.96 11.69
CA LEU A 6 6.32 13.02 11.22
C LEU A 6 5.77 13.37 9.83
N VAL A 7 5.98 14.60 9.36
CA VAL A 7 5.58 15.00 8.00
C VAL A 7 6.74 14.69 7.08
N ARG A 8 6.82 13.48 6.51
CA ARG A 8 7.90 13.08 5.57
C ARG A 8 7.83 13.82 4.23
N ASP A 9 6.68 14.44 3.92
CA ASP A 9 6.38 15.01 2.60
C ASP A 9 7.18 16.26 2.25
N HIS A 10 7.70 17.01 3.23
CA HIS A 10 8.50 18.20 2.94
C HIS A 10 9.83 17.89 2.24
N GLN A 11 10.27 16.63 2.27
CA GLN A 11 11.55 16.19 1.70
C GLN A 11 11.41 15.53 0.32
N ARG A 12 10.20 15.20 -0.14
CA ARG A 12 10.01 14.67 -1.49
C ARG A 12 10.33 15.76 -2.49
N LYS A 13 11.43 15.58 -3.24
CA LYS A 13 11.73 16.44 -4.39
C LYS A 13 10.57 16.34 -5.36
N ARG A 14 10.04 17.49 -5.76
CA ARG A 14 9.05 17.56 -6.82
C ARG A 14 9.74 17.18 -8.12
N ASP A 15 9.20 16.20 -8.82
CA ASP A 15 9.62 15.97 -10.20
C ASP A 15 9.26 17.20 -11.03
N GLU A 16 10.19 17.62 -11.89
CA GLU A 16 9.88 18.63 -12.90
C GLU A 16 9.03 17.98 -13.98
N VAL A 17 7.73 18.28 -13.97
CA VAL A 17 6.79 17.73 -14.94
C VAL A 17 7.00 18.43 -16.29
N PRO A 18 7.29 17.70 -17.38
CA PRO A 18 7.36 18.28 -18.72
C PRO A 18 6.01 18.90 -19.12
N LYS A 19 6.05 20.00 -19.89
CA LYS A 19 4.82 20.66 -20.37
C LYS A 19 3.96 19.76 -21.26
N ASP A 20 4.58 18.81 -21.95
CA ASP A 20 3.93 17.87 -22.85
C ASP A 20 3.43 16.60 -22.12
N PHE A 21 3.64 16.51 -20.81
CA PHE A 21 3.17 15.37 -20.02
C PHE A 21 1.65 15.40 -19.89
N HIS A 22 1.02 14.22 -19.96
CA HIS A 22 -0.44 14.03 -19.98
C HIS A 22 -1.17 14.67 -18.79
N LYS A 23 -0.48 14.91 -17.67
CA LYS A 23 -1.05 15.46 -16.44
C LYS A 23 -0.14 16.50 -15.82
N GLN A 24 -0.65 17.73 -15.64
CA GLN A 24 0.13 18.84 -15.05
C GLN A 24 0.01 18.91 -13.52
N GLY A 25 -1.01 18.25 -12.94
CA GLY A 25 -1.27 18.21 -11.51
C GLY A 25 -2.30 17.13 -11.16
N THR A 26 -2.27 16.64 -9.93
CA THR A 26 -3.22 15.64 -9.38
C THR A 26 -4.50 16.28 -8.83
N GLY A 27 -4.47 17.58 -8.53
CA GLY A 27 -5.57 18.27 -7.85
C GLY A 27 -5.67 17.96 -6.34
N LEU A 28 -4.76 17.12 -5.81
CA LEU A 28 -4.68 16.75 -4.41
C LEU A 28 -3.48 17.45 -3.76
N CYS A 29 -3.69 18.03 -2.57
CA CYS A 29 -2.63 18.70 -1.83
C CYS A 29 -1.63 17.66 -1.30
N GLY A 30 -0.34 17.89 -1.50
CA GLY A 30 0.73 16.99 -1.03
C GLY A 30 1.04 15.81 -1.96
N LEU A 31 0.17 15.50 -2.93
CA LEU A 31 0.39 14.44 -3.91
C LEU A 31 0.87 15.04 -5.23
N TYR A 32 2.16 14.92 -5.52
CA TYR A 32 2.76 15.42 -6.77
C TYR A 32 2.69 14.38 -7.88
N VAL A 33 2.61 14.86 -9.13
CA VAL A 33 2.57 14.01 -10.32
C VAL A 33 3.86 13.20 -10.42
N ASN A 34 3.71 11.91 -10.71
CA ASN A 34 4.85 11.04 -11.00
C ASN A 34 5.08 10.96 -12.51
N THR A 35 6.31 11.23 -12.93
CA THR A 35 6.70 11.20 -14.35
C THR A 35 6.91 9.78 -14.91
N HIS A 36 7.22 8.81 -14.05
CA HIS A 36 7.56 7.43 -14.42
C HIS A 36 6.80 6.38 -13.58
N PRO A 37 5.45 6.40 -13.55
CA PRO A 37 4.66 5.59 -12.64
C PRO A 37 4.84 4.08 -12.84
N HIS A 38 4.99 3.61 -14.08
CA HIS A 38 5.18 2.17 -14.36
C HIS A 38 6.44 1.62 -13.71
N LYS A 39 7.57 2.35 -13.84
CA LYS A 39 8.85 1.93 -13.28
C LYS A 39 8.77 1.82 -11.75
N ASP A 40 8.20 2.85 -11.12
CA ASP A 40 8.09 2.93 -9.67
C ASP A 40 7.15 1.85 -9.12
N LEU A 41 5.98 1.66 -9.74
CA LEU A 41 5.05 0.59 -9.37
C LEU A 41 5.67 -0.80 -9.54
N SER A 42 6.35 -1.05 -10.65
CA SER A 42 7.02 -2.33 -10.88
C SER A 42 8.08 -2.62 -9.83
N GLU A 43 8.89 -1.63 -9.45
CA GLU A 43 9.88 -1.79 -8.38
C GLU A 43 9.20 -2.12 -7.04
N ILE A 44 8.17 -1.35 -6.68
CA ILE A 44 7.49 -1.52 -5.39
C ILE A 44 6.80 -2.89 -5.31
N TYR A 45 6.09 -3.31 -6.36
CA TYR A 45 5.44 -4.63 -6.37
C TYR A 45 6.43 -5.79 -6.27
N VAL A 46 7.57 -5.72 -6.98
CA VAL A 46 8.63 -6.73 -6.84
C VAL A 46 9.17 -6.75 -5.40
N ARG A 47 9.33 -5.59 -4.76
CA ARG A 47 9.77 -5.50 -3.36
C ARG A 47 8.73 -6.08 -2.40
N ILE A 48 7.44 -5.85 -2.62
CA ILE A 48 6.36 -6.43 -1.81
C ILE A 48 6.40 -7.96 -1.93
N LEU A 49 6.45 -8.50 -3.15
CA LEU A 49 6.50 -9.95 -3.38
C LEU A 49 7.68 -10.60 -2.66
N ARG A 50 8.87 -9.98 -2.66
CA ARG A 50 10.04 -10.45 -1.90
C ARG A 50 9.84 -10.45 -0.39
N VAL A 51 9.11 -9.47 0.16
CA VAL A 51 8.82 -9.43 1.61
C VAL A 51 7.79 -10.52 1.97
N LEU A 52 6.78 -10.73 1.13
CA LEU A 52 5.76 -11.77 1.34
C LEU A 52 6.35 -13.18 1.33
N GLU A 53 7.45 -13.41 0.59
CA GLU A 53 8.18 -14.69 0.61
C GLU A 53 8.69 -15.09 2.01
N LEU A 54 8.94 -14.11 2.89
CA LEU A 54 9.41 -14.34 4.26
C LEU A 54 8.30 -14.85 5.20
N MET A 55 7.03 -14.71 4.82
CA MET A 55 5.88 -15.13 5.64
C MET A 55 5.51 -16.59 5.36
N PRO A 56 4.79 -17.30 6.25
CA PRO A 56 4.27 -18.65 5.96
C PRO A 56 3.25 -18.65 4.79
N LYS A 57 3.21 -19.72 3.98
CA LYS A 57 2.32 -19.84 2.79
C LYS A 57 0.84 -19.97 3.15
N ASP A 58 0.56 -20.49 4.33
CA ASP A 58 -0.77 -20.68 4.90
C ASP A 58 -1.34 -19.40 5.52
N TYR A 59 -0.53 -18.35 5.71
CA TYR A 59 -0.98 -17.09 6.26
C TYR A 59 -1.99 -16.40 5.32
N PRO A 60 -3.23 -16.11 5.75
CA PRO A 60 -4.28 -15.57 4.86
C PRO A 60 -3.89 -14.24 4.21
N TYR A 61 -3.27 -13.33 4.97
CA TYR A 61 -2.81 -12.04 4.44
C TYR A 61 -1.79 -12.23 3.30
N ARG A 62 -0.85 -13.17 3.43
CA ARG A 62 0.11 -13.48 2.35
C ARG A 62 -0.64 -13.90 1.08
N GLN A 63 -1.61 -14.79 1.20
CA GLN A 63 -2.37 -15.31 0.05
C GLN A 63 -3.15 -14.20 -0.67
N THR A 64 -3.89 -13.38 0.09
CA THR A 64 -4.70 -12.30 -0.48
C THR A 64 -3.84 -11.20 -1.07
N THR A 65 -2.80 -10.76 -0.36
CA THR A 65 -1.92 -9.69 -0.85
C THR A 65 -1.12 -10.16 -2.06
N GLU A 66 -0.61 -11.40 -2.08
CA GLU A 66 0.05 -11.93 -3.28
C GLU A 66 -0.89 -11.95 -4.49
N GLN A 67 -2.15 -12.33 -4.32
CA GLN A 67 -3.13 -12.34 -5.41
C GLN A 67 -3.35 -10.94 -5.96
N ILE A 68 -3.64 -9.98 -5.08
CA ILE A 68 -3.91 -8.58 -5.46
C ILE A 68 -2.68 -7.96 -6.14
N VAL A 69 -1.49 -8.17 -5.59
CA VAL A 69 -0.25 -7.61 -6.13
C VAL A 69 0.07 -8.22 -7.50
N LYS A 70 -0.11 -9.54 -7.68
CA LYS A 70 0.12 -10.20 -8.98
C LYS A 70 -0.86 -9.72 -10.04
N GLU A 71 -2.13 -9.54 -9.68
CA GLU A 71 -3.15 -8.99 -10.57
C GLU A 71 -2.80 -7.57 -11.02
N ARG A 72 -2.54 -6.67 -10.06
CA ARG A 72 -2.13 -5.29 -10.34
C ARG A 72 -0.83 -5.21 -11.14
N PHE A 73 0.15 -6.03 -10.80
CA PHE A 73 1.41 -6.11 -11.55
C PHE A 73 1.19 -6.60 -12.99
N GLY A 74 0.25 -7.53 -13.20
CA GLY A 74 -0.20 -7.92 -14.54
C GLY A 74 -0.77 -6.76 -15.34
N HIS A 75 -1.60 -5.92 -14.72
CA HIS A 75 -2.12 -4.71 -15.36
C HIS A 75 -1.02 -3.72 -15.74
N VAL A 76 -0.09 -3.45 -14.82
CA VAL A 76 1.06 -2.53 -15.05
C VAL A 76 1.95 -2.99 -16.21
N ASN A 77 2.14 -4.30 -16.39
CA ASN A 77 2.96 -4.84 -17.47
C ASN A 77 2.22 -4.96 -18.82
N SER A 78 0.88 -5.00 -18.80
CA SER A 78 0.06 -5.20 -20.00
C SER A 78 -0.38 -3.90 -20.68
N THR A 79 -0.32 -2.78 -19.97
CA THR A 79 -0.89 -1.51 -20.40
C THR A 79 0.20 -0.45 -20.32
N ASP A 80 0.51 0.20 -21.43
CA ASP A 80 1.50 1.30 -21.47
C ASP A 80 0.87 2.68 -21.18
N ASP A 81 -0.43 2.82 -21.43
CA ASP A 81 -1.16 4.07 -21.19
C ASP A 81 -1.61 4.17 -19.73
N ILE A 82 -1.26 5.29 -19.10
CA ILE A 82 -1.52 5.59 -17.70
C ILE A 82 -3.03 5.74 -17.45
N GLN A 83 -3.79 6.34 -18.38
CA GLN A 83 -5.23 6.56 -18.19
C GLN A 83 -6.00 5.23 -18.19
N ILE A 84 -5.68 4.37 -19.15
CA ILE A 84 -6.27 3.03 -19.24
C ILE A 84 -5.85 2.19 -18.03
N LEU A 85 -4.62 2.36 -17.53
CA LEU A 85 -4.15 1.67 -16.34
C LEU A 85 -4.94 2.10 -15.09
N GLU A 86 -5.18 3.40 -14.90
CA GLU A 86 -6.00 3.93 -13.80
C GLU A 86 -7.42 3.32 -13.82
N GLU A 87 -8.05 3.29 -15.00
CA GLU A 87 -9.38 2.70 -15.18
C GLU A 87 -9.41 1.20 -14.88
N LYS A 88 -8.41 0.44 -15.32
CA LYS A 88 -8.31 -1.00 -15.07
C LYS A 88 -8.13 -1.32 -13.59
N ILE A 89 -7.33 -0.53 -12.87
CA ILE A 89 -7.10 -0.74 -11.43
C ILE A 89 -8.30 -0.25 -10.61
N GLY A 90 -8.96 0.84 -11.03
CA GLY A 90 -10.18 1.35 -10.42
C GLY A 90 -10.02 1.88 -8.99
N MET A 91 -8.82 2.36 -8.62
CA MET A 91 -8.46 2.77 -7.25
C MET A 91 -7.98 4.23 -7.17
N GLY A 92 -8.57 5.11 -7.96
CA GLY A 92 -8.19 6.52 -8.03
C GLY A 92 -7.07 6.80 -9.03
N GLN A 93 -6.28 7.84 -8.76
CA GLN A 93 -5.16 8.25 -9.61
C GLN A 93 -3.95 7.34 -9.41
N ILE A 94 -3.07 7.26 -10.42
CA ILE A 94 -1.90 6.37 -10.38
C ILE A 94 -0.95 6.70 -9.22
N GLU A 95 -0.86 7.98 -8.83
CA GLU A 95 -0.05 8.42 -7.70
C GLU A 95 -0.59 7.93 -6.35
N GLU A 96 -1.92 7.84 -6.21
CA GLU A 96 -2.55 7.25 -5.02
C GLU A 96 -2.26 5.75 -4.95
N VAL A 97 -2.28 5.06 -6.10
CA VAL A 97 -1.94 3.63 -6.19
C VAL A 97 -0.48 3.39 -5.79
N ILE A 98 0.44 4.28 -6.18
CA ILE A 98 1.84 4.22 -5.75
C ILE A 98 1.95 4.39 -4.24
N GLU A 99 1.24 5.35 -3.65
CA GLU A 99 1.24 5.57 -2.21
C GLU A 99 0.67 4.36 -1.45
N GLN A 100 -0.44 3.79 -1.92
CA GLN A 100 -1.00 2.55 -1.39
C GLN A 100 0.02 1.40 -1.44
N ALA A 101 0.74 1.24 -2.56
CA ALA A 101 1.76 0.20 -2.68
C ALA A 101 2.94 0.42 -1.72
N LEU A 102 3.36 1.67 -1.49
CA LEU A 102 4.40 1.99 -0.50
C LEU A 102 3.94 1.69 0.92
N ASN A 103 2.70 2.06 1.27
CA ASN A 103 2.11 1.78 2.57
C ASN A 103 1.98 0.26 2.79
N GLU A 104 1.58 -0.48 1.76
CA GLU A 104 1.52 -1.94 1.81
C GLU A 104 2.90 -2.57 2.00
N LEU A 105 3.95 -2.03 1.38
CA LEU A 105 5.32 -2.48 1.60
C LEU A 105 5.78 -2.24 3.04
N GLU A 106 5.46 -1.10 3.64
CA GLU A 106 5.75 -0.79 5.04
C GLU A 106 4.95 -1.69 5.99
N ALA A 107 3.66 -1.91 5.69
CA ALA A 107 2.79 -2.83 6.43
C ALA A 107 3.34 -4.25 6.41
N ALA A 108 3.69 -4.78 5.23
CA ALA A 108 4.24 -6.12 5.08
C ALA A 108 5.54 -6.30 5.87
N ARG A 109 6.45 -5.31 5.84
CA ARG A 109 7.68 -5.33 6.66
C ARG A 109 7.38 -5.35 8.15
N THR A 110 6.40 -4.57 8.58
CA THR A 110 5.97 -4.49 9.98
C THR A 110 5.36 -5.81 10.44
N LEU A 111 4.54 -6.45 9.61
CA LEU A 111 3.97 -7.78 9.91
C LEU A 111 5.05 -8.86 10.00
N VAL A 112 6.09 -8.80 9.17
CA VAL A 112 7.25 -9.70 9.30
C VAL A 112 7.99 -9.47 10.62
N HIS A 113 8.18 -8.21 11.02
CA HIS A 113 8.86 -7.88 12.28
C HIS A 113 8.11 -8.41 13.51
N TYR A 114 6.80 -8.20 13.56
CA TYR A 114 5.96 -8.63 14.69
C TYR A 114 5.47 -10.08 14.59
N LYS A 115 5.68 -10.76 13.45
CA LYS A 115 5.22 -12.13 13.19
C LYS A 115 3.73 -12.32 13.50
N ALA A 116 2.90 -11.46 12.93
CA ALA A 116 1.45 -11.41 13.21
C ALA A 116 0.65 -12.69 12.87
N TRP A 117 1.29 -13.70 12.28
CA TRP A 117 0.72 -15.02 12.02
C TRP A 117 0.84 -16.00 13.20
N GLU A 118 1.59 -15.64 14.25
CA GLU A 118 1.63 -16.42 15.49
C GLU A 118 0.26 -16.39 16.19
N PRO A 119 -0.09 -17.45 16.95
CA PRO A 119 -1.34 -17.49 17.68
C PRO A 119 -1.42 -16.37 18.72
N LEU A 120 -2.64 -16.08 19.16
CA LEU A 120 -2.91 -15.03 20.14
C LEU A 120 -2.07 -15.26 21.42
N VAL A 121 -1.36 -14.22 21.85
CA VAL A 121 -0.49 -14.25 23.03
C VAL A 121 -1.29 -14.54 24.31
N GLU A 122 -2.48 -13.97 24.43
CA GLU A 122 -3.35 -14.11 25.59
C GLU A 122 -4.82 -14.18 25.15
N ALA A 123 -5.53 -15.22 25.59
CA ALA A 123 -6.96 -15.33 25.34
C ALA A 123 -7.72 -14.25 26.13
N PRO A 124 -8.76 -13.62 25.55
CA PRO A 124 -9.54 -12.64 26.28
C PRO A 124 -10.32 -13.29 27.43
N ASP A 125 -10.51 -12.56 28.52
CA ASP A 125 -11.45 -12.94 29.57
C ASP A 125 -12.86 -13.11 29.01
N GLU A 126 -13.63 -14.05 29.59
CA GLU A 126 -14.99 -14.40 29.12
C GLU A 126 -15.94 -13.20 29.01
N TYR A 127 -15.74 -12.18 29.85
CA TYR A 127 -16.58 -10.99 29.91
C TYR A 127 -16.02 -9.79 29.14
N GLN A 128 -14.79 -9.85 28.63
CA GLN A 128 -14.10 -8.71 27.97
C GLN A 128 -14.90 -8.17 26.78
N TRP A 129 -15.50 -9.06 25.99
CA TRP A 129 -16.23 -8.73 24.77
C TRP A 129 -17.75 -8.95 24.85
N ARG A 130 -18.30 -9.10 26.07
CA ARG A 130 -19.75 -9.27 26.28
C ARG A 130 -20.45 -7.91 26.20
N TRP A 131 -21.30 -7.72 25.20
CA TRP A 131 -22.13 -6.53 25.06
C TRP A 131 -23.59 -6.87 24.74
N PRO A 132 -24.59 -6.28 25.44
CA PRO A 132 -24.48 -5.36 26.57
C PRO A 132 -23.93 -6.00 27.85
N ILE A 133 -23.50 -5.17 28.83
CA ILE A 133 -23.08 -5.62 30.17
C ILE A 133 -24.30 -6.20 30.88
N ALA A 134 -24.59 -7.47 30.65
CA ALA A 134 -25.55 -8.18 31.45
C ALA A 134 -24.87 -8.58 32.77
N PRO A 135 -25.58 -8.53 33.91
CA PRO A 135 -25.06 -9.12 35.14
C PRO A 135 -24.70 -10.59 34.89
N GLY A 136 -23.58 -11.05 35.47
CA GLY A 136 -23.30 -12.48 35.60
C GLY A 136 -24.31 -13.14 36.58
N PRO A 137 -24.28 -14.47 36.73
CA PRO A 137 -25.11 -15.14 37.74
C PRO A 137 -24.87 -14.61 39.15
#